data_AF-C0VMQ0-F1
#
_entry.id   AF-C0VMQ0-F1
#
_cell.length_a   1.000
_cell.length_b   1.000
_cell.length_c   1.000
_cell.angle_alpha   90.00
_cell.angle_beta   90.00
_cell.angle_gamma   90.00
#
_symmetry.space_group_name_H-M   'P 1'
#
loop_
_entity.id
_entity.type
_entity.pdbx_description
1 polymer ?
#
loop_
_entity_poly.entity_id
_entity_poly.type
_entity_poly.pdbx_seq_one_letter_code
_entity_poly.pdbx_strand_id
1 'polypeptide(L)'
;MQQSRYQVNDHLSIGASIGMSYQAIAMKTDLRFPNEMIGVLRMVDEVVCAPFKGNGDIITDLLLFGMCNSKEAMNPFNKMGALDVAMEQSLSPSYNLGILWEPTDDFSFGMVYQSEAKMRLRGKYLINNAVAPQQLVAGLNSSATGQVLAAILGLPGFVPDIESGLVAMDFKYPQHFKAGIKYKIFPDLQMNFDVGWTDFSAWDKFKFEFDRQISLLKVAKLLSADVSDRSLALPLRFQSAWRWGIGFEYSATDRLKLRMGYEPRTSSIPDDKRNTMVPINNAQLFGLGLGYRFDQDTDLDLSIGFLRSRDDIPANTSSLANKTGVDNILLNPYAGLDIKTNTKVTLLGINYRTRW
;
A
#
# COMPACT_ATOMS: atom_id res chain seq x y z
N MET A 1 0.08 -27.47 -4.20
CA MET A 1 1.42 -27.04 -3.73
C MET A 1 2.25 -28.30 -3.58
N GLN A 2 3.38 -28.41 -4.28
CA GLN A 2 4.24 -29.59 -4.19
C GLN A 2 5.41 -29.26 -3.28
N GLN A 3 5.59 -30.06 -2.23
CA GLN A 3 6.67 -29.92 -1.25
C GLN A 3 7.42 -31.24 -1.21
N SER A 4 8.74 -31.17 -1.24
CA SER A 4 9.62 -32.33 -1.13
C SER A 4 10.63 -32.07 -0.04
N ARG A 5 10.77 -33.03 0.86
CA ARG A 5 11.79 -33.05 1.91
C ARG A 5 12.73 -34.21 1.62
N TYR A 6 14.02 -33.97 1.71
CA TYR A 6 15.05 -34.99 1.62
C TYR A 6 15.88 -34.96 2.90
N GLN A 7 15.95 -36.11 3.57
CA GLN A 7 16.79 -36.28 4.75
C GLN A 7 18.19 -36.67 4.27
N VAL A 8 19.16 -35.79 4.50
CA VAL A 8 20.55 -35.99 4.08
C VAL A 8 21.25 -36.94 5.05
N ASN A 9 20.98 -36.79 6.34
CA ASN A 9 21.42 -37.68 7.41
C ASN A 9 20.48 -37.54 8.63
N ASP A 10 20.79 -38.20 9.74
CA ASP A 10 19.98 -38.22 10.96
C ASP A 10 19.74 -36.83 11.57
N HIS A 11 20.61 -35.87 11.29
CA HIS A 11 20.57 -34.52 11.86
C HIS A 11 20.25 -33.42 10.83
N LEU A 12 20.24 -33.72 9.53
CA LEU A 12 20.12 -32.71 8.48
C LEU A 12 19.03 -33.07 7.48
N SER A 13 18.09 -32.15 7.29
CA SER A 13 17.05 -32.21 6.28
C SER A 13 17.10 -30.98 5.38
N ILE A 14 16.88 -31.19 4.09
CA ILE A 14 16.67 -30.13 3.12
C ILE A 14 15.26 -30.23 2.55
N GLY A 15 14.67 -29.10 2.20
CA GLY A 15 13.32 -29.03 1.64
C GLY A 15 13.26 -28.06 0.47
N ALA A 16 12.45 -28.41 -0.52
CA ALA A 16 12.09 -27.52 -1.61
C ALA A 16 10.58 -27.55 -1.81
N SER A 17 10.01 -26.42 -2.17
CA SER A 17 8.60 -26.34 -2.56
C SER A 17 8.38 -25.34 -3.67
N ILE A 18 7.37 -25.61 -4.49
CA ILE A 18 6.85 -24.66 -5.47
C ILE A 18 5.48 -24.20 -4.99
N GLY A 19 5.36 -22.88 -4.83
CA GLY A 19 4.14 -22.18 -4.44
C GLY A 19 3.48 -21.53 -5.65
N MET A 20 2.16 -21.53 -5.63
CA MET A 20 1.34 -20.73 -6.53
C MET A 20 0.45 -19.87 -5.66
N SER A 21 0.43 -18.56 -5.90
CA SER A 21 -0.45 -17.64 -5.18
C SER A 21 -1.37 -16.88 -6.13
N TYR A 22 -2.56 -16.56 -5.61
CA TYR A 22 -3.43 -15.53 -6.16
C TYR A 22 -3.04 -14.20 -5.50
N GLN A 23 -3.02 -13.12 -6.26
CA GLN A 23 -2.72 -11.78 -5.76
C GLN A 23 -3.75 -10.80 -6.30
N ALA A 24 -4.27 -9.93 -5.44
CA ALA A 24 -5.19 -8.88 -5.81
C ALA A 24 -4.93 -7.60 -5.02
N ILE A 25 -5.15 -6.48 -5.69
CA ILE A 25 -5.08 -5.15 -5.12
C ILE A 25 -6.36 -4.43 -5.51
N ALA A 26 -7.09 -3.98 -4.51
CA ALA A 26 -8.24 -3.10 -4.68
C ALA A 26 -8.02 -1.82 -3.88
N MET A 27 -8.35 -0.68 -4.48
CA MET A 27 -8.21 0.64 -3.87
C MET A 27 -9.40 1.49 -4.27
N LYS A 28 -10.09 2.02 -3.26
CA LYS A 28 -11.13 3.02 -3.41
C LYS A 28 -10.76 4.24 -2.59
N THR A 29 -10.59 5.38 -3.24
CA THR A 29 -10.12 6.60 -2.57
C THR A 29 -10.71 7.86 -3.18
N ASP A 30 -10.96 8.86 -2.34
CA ASP A 30 -11.26 10.21 -2.79
C ASP A 30 -9.95 10.87 -3.22
N LEU A 31 -9.93 11.40 -4.43
CA LEU A 31 -8.79 12.15 -4.96
C LEU A 31 -8.82 13.56 -4.37
N ARG A 32 -7.96 13.85 -3.39
CA ARG A 32 -7.76 15.18 -2.81
C ARG A 32 -6.30 15.58 -3.00
N PHE A 33 -6.09 16.75 -3.57
CA PHE A 33 -4.76 17.27 -3.90
C PHE A 33 -4.60 18.71 -3.40
N PRO A 34 -4.68 18.96 -2.08
CA PRO A 34 -4.45 20.29 -1.53
C PRO A 34 -3.07 20.80 -1.95
N ASN A 35 -3.04 21.77 -2.86
CA ASN A 35 -1.81 22.37 -3.36
C ASN A 35 -2.00 23.87 -3.61
N GLU A 36 -0.89 24.59 -3.62
CA GLU A 36 -0.87 26.05 -3.73
C GLU A 36 -1.45 26.55 -5.06
N MET A 37 -1.26 25.82 -6.16
CA MET A 37 -1.81 26.19 -7.47
C MET A 37 -3.35 26.16 -7.47
N ILE A 38 -3.96 25.13 -6.89
CA ILE A 38 -5.42 25.08 -6.70
C ILE A 38 -5.87 26.22 -5.76
N GLY A 39 -5.04 26.58 -4.77
CA GLY A 39 -5.28 27.74 -3.92
C GLY A 39 -5.33 29.05 -4.70
N VAL A 40 -4.40 29.24 -5.64
CA VAL A 40 -4.40 30.40 -6.55
C VAL A 40 -5.65 30.40 -7.44
N LEU A 41 -6.02 29.26 -8.03
CA LEU A 41 -7.24 29.15 -8.83
C LEU A 41 -8.49 29.55 -8.04
N ARG A 42 -8.58 29.15 -6.77
CA ARG A 42 -9.65 29.60 -5.85
C ARG A 42 -9.63 31.12 -5.66
N MET A 43 -8.46 31.70 -5.41
CA MET A 43 -8.34 33.16 -5.24
C MET A 43 -8.71 33.94 -6.51
N VAL A 44 -8.34 33.43 -7.70
CA VAL A 44 -8.74 34.02 -8.98
C VAL A 44 -10.26 34.01 -9.11
N ASP A 45 -10.93 32.90 -8.80
CA ASP A 45 -12.40 32.86 -8.84
C ASP A 45 -13.05 33.84 -7.82
N GLU A 46 -12.57 33.84 -6.58
CA GLU A 46 -13.17 34.62 -5.49
C GLU A 46 -12.92 36.13 -5.58
N VAL A 47 -11.76 36.54 -6.12
CA VAL A 47 -11.33 37.95 -6.12
C VAL A 47 -11.41 38.56 -7.52
N VAL A 48 -10.89 37.86 -8.52
CA VAL A 48 -10.78 38.40 -9.89
C VAL A 48 -12.06 38.17 -10.68
N CYS A 49 -12.67 36.98 -10.57
CA CYS A 49 -13.87 36.64 -11.32
C CYS A 49 -15.17 37.12 -10.66
N ALA A 50 -15.18 37.38 -9.35
CA ALA A 50 -16.39 37.79 -8.62
C ALA A 50 -17.13 38.99 -9.24
N PRO A 51 -16.48 40.06 -9.73
CA PRO A 51 -17.16 41.17 -10.41
C PRO A 51 -17.83 40.80 -11.74
N PHE A 52 -17.43 39.69 -12.35
CA PHE A 52 -17.84 39.29 -13.70
C PHE A 52 -18.82 38.10 -13.71
N LYS A 53 -19.09 37.47 -12.56
CA LYS A 53 -20.01 36.31 -12.48
C LYS A 53 -21.41 36.70 -12.96
N GLY A 54 -21.86 36.04 -14.04
CA GLY A 54 -23.17 36.29 -14.66
C GLY A 54 -23.24 37.50 -15.59
N ASN A 55 -22.17 38.29 -15.69
CA ASN A 55 -22.06 39.49 -16.52
C ASN A 55 -20.78 39.49 -17.38
N GLY A 56 -20.20 38.31 -17.64
CA GLY A 56 -19.00 38.17 -18.46
C GLY A 56 -19.24 38.65 -19.89
N ASP A 57 -18.27 39.39 -20.44
CA ASP A 57 -18.25 39.82 -21.82
C ASP A 57 -17.03 39.24 -22.56
N ILE A 58 -17.00 39.42 -23.89
CA ILE A 58 -15.93 38.89 -24.73
C ILE A 58 -14.53 39.39 -24.35
N ILE A 59 -14.42 40.57 -23.72
CA ILE A 59 -13.14 41.16 -23.30
C ILE A 59 -12.64 40.44 -22.05
N THR A 60 -13.52 40.23 -21.07
CA THR A 60 -13.21 39.50 -19.85
C THR A 60 -12.83 38.05 -20.14
N ASP A 61 -13.55 37.39 -21.06
CA ASP A 61 -13.23 36.05 -21.52
C ASP A 61 -11.86 35.97 -22.20
N LEU A 62 -11.53 36.98 -23.01
CA LEU A 62 -10.23 37.04 -23.69
C LEU A 62 -9.09 37.24 -22.69
N LEU A 63 -9.23 38.14 -21.71
CA LEU A 63 -8.19 38.49 -20.75
C LEU A 63 -8.01 37.45 -19.64
N LEU A 64 -9.10 36.81 -19.20
CA LEU A 64 -9.10 35.84 -18.10
C LEU A 64 -9.24 34.40 -18.59
N PHE A 65 -8.98 34.17 -19.89
CA PHE A 65 -8.98 32.85 -20.53
C PHE A 65 -10.31 32.09 -20.36
N GLY A 66 -11.43 32.78 -20.14
CA GLY A 66 -12.74 32.18 -19.86
C GLY A 66 -12.83 31.44 -18.51
N MET A 67 -11.82 31.53 -17.64
CA MET A 67 -11.84 30.88 -16.32
C MET A 67 -12.99 31.36 -15.43
N CYS A 68 -13.44 32.61 -15.62
CA CYS A 68 -14.55 33.18 -14.85
C CYS A 68 -15.93 32.66 -15.25
N ASN A 69 -16.04 31.86 -16.30
CA ASN A 69 -17.29 31.23 -16.72
C ASN A 69 -17.59 29.93 -15.96
N SER A 70 -16.68 29.43 -15.12
CA SER A 70 -16.91 28.24 -14.30
C SER A 70 -17.94 28.52 -13.20
N LYS A 71 -18.96 27.67 -13.10
CA LYS A 71 -19.97 27.78 -12.02
C LYS A 71 -19.47 27.30 -10.66
N GLU A 72 -18.54 26.34 -10.68
CA GLU A 72 -17.92 25.78 -9.49
C GLU A 72 -16.41 25.91 -9.63
N ALA A 73 -15.79 26.59 -8.67
CA ALA A 73 -14.36 26.84 -8.65
C ALA A 73 -13.59 25.66 -8.06
N MET A 74 -12.35 25.52 -8.53
CA MET A 74 -11.37 24.64 -7.94
C MET A 74 -11.07 25.07 -6.50
N ASN A 75 -11.05 24.11 -5.57
CA ASN A 75 -10.81 24.37 -4.15
C ASN A 75 -9.85 23.31 -3.57
N PRO A 76 -8.77 23.71 -2.88
CA PRO A 76 -7.79 22.77 -2.31
C PRO A 76 -8.38 21.76 -1.33
N PHE A 77 -9.52 22.08 -0.71
CA PHE A 77 -10.17 21.26 0.30
C PHE A 77 -11.26 20.34 -0.26
N ASN A 78 -11.66 20.54 -1.53
CA ASN A 78 -12.65 19.70 -2.18
C ASN A 78 -12.00 18.47 -2.82
N LYS A 79 -12.82 17.43 -3.04
CA LYS A 79 -12.41 16.28 -3.85
C LYS A 79 -12.33 16.69 -5.33
N MET A 80 -11.29 16.23 -6.00
CA MET A 80 -11.09 16.34 -7.45
C MET A 80 -11.78 15.21 -8.21
N GLY A 81 -12.07 14.12 -7.51
CA GLY A 81 -12.81 12.97 -8.00
C GLY A 81 -12.74 11.83 -6.99
N ALA A 82 -13.18 10.65 -7.40
CA ALA A 82 -12.99 9.40 -6.67
C ALA A 82 -12.44 8.34 -7.63
N LEU A 83 -11.47 7.58 -7.16
CA LEU A 83 -10.84 6.48 -7.90
C LEU A 83 -11.23 5.15 -7.27
N ASP A 84 -11.70 4.23 -8.10
CA ASP A 84 -11.90 2.83 -7.78
C ASP A 84 -11.03 2.01 -8.74
N VAL A 85 -10.14 1.17 -8.20
CA VAL A 85 -9.25 0.29 -8.96
C VAL A 85 -9.32 -1.08 -8.34
N ALA A 86 -9.49 -2.11 -9.16
CA ALA A 86 -9.34 -3.50 -8.76
C ALA A 86 -8.53 -4.24 -9.82
N MET A 87 -7.44 -4.88 -9.40
CA MET A 87 -6.55 -5.66 -10.25
C MET A 87 -6.18 -6.97 -9.58
N GLU A 88 -6.03 -8.03 -10.36
CA GLU A 88 -5.65 -9.35 -9.87
C GLU A 88 -4.71 -10.09 -10.81
N GLN A 89 -4.09 -11.13 -10.29
CA GLN A 89 -3.39 -12.17 -11.03
C GLN A 89 -3.69 -13.51 -10.34
N SER A 90 -4.26 -14.45 -11.08
CA SER A 90 -4.68 -15.75 -10.52
C SER A 90 -3.53 -16.70 -10.23
N LEU A 91 -2.42 -16.54 -10.95
CA LEU A 91 -1.26 -17.43 -10.84
C LEU A 91 0.02 -16.61 -10.74
N SER A 92 0.66 -16.68 -9.58
CA SER A 92 1.97 -16.13 -9.27
C SER A 92 2.89 -17.23 -8.71
N PRO A 93 3.77 -17.81 -9.53
CA PRO A 93 4.68 -18.86 -9.08
C PRO A 93 5.80 -18.31 -8.21
N SER A 94 6.18 -19.07 -7.19
CA SER A 94 7.34 -18.85 -6.32
C SER A 94 7.94 -20.19 -5.92
N TYR A 95 9.15 -20.19 -5.40
CA TYR A 95 9.75 -21.37 -4.80
C TYR A 95 10.29 -21.06 -3.41
N ASN A 96 10.30 -22.08 -2.54
CA ASN A 96 10.94 -22.01 -1.23
C ASN A 96 12.02 -23.08 -1.14
N LEU A 97 13.15 -22.72 -0.53
CA LEU A 97 14.24 -23.63 -0.20
C LEU A 97 14.48 -23.54 1.29
N GLY A 98 14.55 -24.69 1.96
CA GLY A 98 14.69 -24.77 3.41
C GLY A 98 15.74 -25.79 3.84
N ILE A 99 16.35 -25.52 4.99
CA ILE A 99 17.28 -26.39 5.67
C ILE A 99 16.84 -26.50 7.13
N LEU A 100 16.90 -27.70 7.68
CA LEU A 100 16.65 -27.99 9.09
C LEU A 100 17.78 -28.86 9.62
N TRP A 101 18.46 -28.38 10.67
CA TRP A 101 19.55 -29.05 11.35
C TRP A 101 19.18 -29.31 12.82
N GLU A 102 19.22 -30.56 13.24
CA GLU A 102 18.79 -31.05 14.55
C GLU A 102 19.86 -31.95 15.15
N PRO A 103 20.97 -31.39 15.66
CA PRO A 103 22.08 -32.15 16.23
C PRO A 103 21.71 -32.86 17.55
N THR A 104 20.73 -32.34 18.28
CA THR A 104 20.24 -32.91 19.56
C THR A 104 18.72 -32.76 19.65
N ASP A 105 18.09 -33.47 20.59
CA ASP A 105 16.64 -33.36 20.82
C ASP A 105 16.20 -31.99 21.39
N ASP A 106 17.16 -31.27 21.98
CA ASP A 106 16.96 -30.00 22.65
C ASP A 106 17.20 -28.81 21.73
N PHE A 107 18.02 -28.97 20.68
CA PHE A 107 18.40 -27.89 19.78
C PHE A 107 18.03 -28.20 18.33
N SER A 108 17.35 -27.25 17.69
CA SER A 108 17.11 -27.29 16.24
C SER A 108 17.45 -25.92 15.65
N PHE A 109 18.01 -25.88 14.45
CA PHE A 109 18.24 -24.69 13.65
C PHE A 109 17.54 -24.83 12.30
N GLY A 110 16.78 -23.82 11.91
CA GLY A 110 16.05 -23.80 10.66
C GLY A 110 16.38 -22.57 9.85
N MET A 111 16.43 -22.72 8.52
CA MET A 111 16.52 -21.61 7.58
C MET A 111 15.57 -21.85 6.41
N VAL A 112 14.97 -20.77 5.92
CA VAL A 112 14.15 -20.80 4.71
C VAL A 112 14.37 -19.53 3.88
N TYR A 113 14.48 -19.71 2.59
CA TYR A 113 14.43 -18.65 1.58
C TYR A 113 13.19 -18.86 0.72
N GLN A 114 12.41 -17.80 0.55
CA GLN A 114 11.31 -17.72 -0.40
C GLN A 114 11.67 -16.75 -1.52
N SER A 115 11.57 -17.21 -2.76
CA SER A 115 11.85 -16.40 -3.94
C SER A 115 10.87 -15.23 -4.09
N GLU A 116 11.29 -14.21 -4.83
CA GLU A 116 10.36 -13.22 -5.35
C GLU A 116 9.35 -13.87 -6.30
N ALA A 117 8.20 -13.22 -6.45
CA ALA A 117 7.21 -13.59 -7.44
C ALA A 117 6.84 -12.38 -8.28
N LYS A 118 7.16 -12.43 -9.58
CA LYS A 118 6.84 -11.36 -10.53
C LYS A 118 5.50 -11.64 -11.17
N MET A 119 4.65 -10.63 -11.22
CA MET A 119 3.35 -10.72 -11.87
C MET A 119 2.98 -9.40 -12.52
N ARG A 120 2.00 -9.49 -13.43
CA ARG A 120 1.36 -8.32 -14.02
C ARG A 120 -0.11 -8.35 -13.64
N LEU A 121 -0.45 -7.62 -12.57
CA LEU A 121 -1.83 -7.48 -12.13
C LEU A 121 -2.62 -6.77 -13.22
N ARG A 122 -3.83 -7.25 -13.51
CA ARG A 122 -4.74 -6.67 -14.51
C ARG A 122 -6.12 -6.53 -13.92
N GLY A 123 -6.82 -5.48 -14.30
CA GLY A 123 -8.22 -5.33 -13.96
C GLY A 123 -8.82 -4.05 -14.48
N LYS A 124 -9.70 -3.44 -13.70
CA LYS A 124 -10.54 -2.31 -14.12
C LYS A 124 -10.32 -1.13 -13.21
N TYR A 125 -10.53 0.05 -13.77
CA TYR A 125 -10.60 1.29 -13.02
C TYR A 125 -11.89 2.04 -13.34
N LEU A 126 -12.34 2.84 -12.38
CA LEU A 126 -13.41 3.81 -12.51
C LEU A 126 -12.99 5.10 -11.79
N ILE A 127 -13.06 6.21 -12.49
CA ILE A 127 -12.84 7.55 -11.96
C ILE A 127 -14.15 8.30 -12.09
N ASN A 128 -14.67 8.79 -10.96
CA ASN A 128 -15.79 9.71 -10.93
C ASN A 128 -15.23 11.12 -10.72
N ASN A 129 -15.23 11.94 -11.78
CA ASN A 129 -14.64 13.28 -11.76
C ASN A 129 -15.59 14.26 -11.05
N ALA A 130 -15.03 15.11 -10.20
CA ALA A 130 -15.80 16.18 -9.57
C ALA A 130 -16.16 17.27 -10.58
N VAL A 131 -17.20 18.06 -10.28
CA VAL A 131 -17.73 19.09 -11.18
C VAL A 131 -16.72 20.24 -11.40
N ALA A 132 -16.01 20.68 -10.36
CA ALA A 132 -15.04 21.77 -10.46
C ALA A 132 -13.99 21.59 -11.58
N PRO A 133 -13.24 20.46 -11.68
CA PRO A 133 -12.31 20.26 -12.80
C PRO A 133 -12.99 20.25 -14.18
N GLN A 134 -14.24 19.79 -14.29
CA GLN A 134 -14.98 19.84 -15.55
C GLN A 134 -15.34 21.28 -15.94
N GLN A 135 -15.81 22.07 -14.96
CA GLN A 135 -16.17 23.48 -15.16
C GLN A 135 -14.96 24.33 -15.49
N LEU A 136 -13.79 24.06 -14.91
CA LEU A 136 -12.55 24.74 -15.27
C LEU A 136 -12.21 24.50 -16.74
N VAL A 137 -12.26 23.25 -17.21
CA VAL A 137 -11.96 22.90 -18.60
C VAL A 137 -13.01 23.49 -19.56
N ALA A 138 -14.29 23.44 -19.20
CA ALA A 138 -15.36 24.07 -19.97
C ALA A 138 -15.20 25.60 -20.05
N GLY A 139 -14.83 26.24 -18.94
CA GLY A 139 -14.55 27.68 -18.88
C GLY A 139 -13.38 28.07 -19.77
N LEU A 140 -12.25 27.36 -19.67
CA LEU A 140 -11.10 27.58 -20.56
C LEU A 140 -11.49 27.45 -22.04
N ASN A 141 -12.29 26.44 -22.39
CA ASN A 141 -12.72 26.22 -23.77
C ASN A 141 -13.79 27.19 -24.26
N SER A 142 -14.40 27.99 -23.38
CA SER A 142 -15.39 29.00 -23.76
C SER A 142 -14.77 30.25 -24.39
N SER A 143 -13.47 30.46 -24.24
CA SER A 143 -12.74 31.62 -24.82
C SER A 143 -11.68 31.20 -25.83
N ALA A 144 -11.40 32.05 -26.82
CA ALA A 144 -10.36 31.79 -27.82
C ALA A 144 -8.95 31.70 -27.20
N THR A 145 -8.63 32.57 -26.24
CA THR A 145 -7.34 32.56 -25.53
C THR A 145 -7.21 31.35 -24.62
N GLY A 146 -8.29 30.93 -23.96
CA GLY A 146 -8.30 29.72 -23.13
C GLY A 146 -8.13 28.45 -23.96
N GLN A 147 -8.73 28.36 -25.16
CA GLN A 147 -8.48 27.26 -26.09
C GLN A 147 -7.00 27.20 -26.54
N VAL A 148 -6.40 28.35 -26.84
CA VAL A 148 -4.97 28.44 -27.19
C VAL A 148 -4.10 28.00 -26.00
N LEU A 149 -4.40 28.47 -24.79
CA LEU A 149 -3.68 28.07 -23.57
C LEU A 149 -3.80 26.56 -23.33
N ALA A 150 -5.01 26.01 -23.46
CA ALA A 150 -5.27 24.58 -23.33
C ALA A 150 -4.49 23.75 -24.35
N ALA A 151 -4.41 24.20 -25.60
CA ALA A 151 -3.63 23.55 -26.65
C ALA A 151 -2.12 23.58 -26.37
N ILE A 152 -1.58 24.73 -25.95
CA ILE A 152 -0.16 24.89 -25.60
C ILE A 152 0.23 23.97 -24.43
N LEU A 153 -0.60 23.92 -23.40
CA LEU A 153 -0.36 23.12 -22.19
C LEU A 153 -0.79 21.64 -22.35
N GLY A 154 -1.42 21.28 -23.47
CA GLY A 154 -1.93 19.93 -23.70
C GLY A 154 -3.02 19.49 -22.72
N LEU A 155 -3.84 20.43 -22.25
CA LEU A 155 -4.97 20.18 -21.35
C LEU A 155 -6.08 19.38 -22.06
N PRO A 156 -6.92 18.63 -21.33
CA PRO A 156 -8.06 17.96 -21.94
C PRO A 156 -9.06 18.98 -22.51
N GLY A 157 -9.64 18.68 -23.68
CA GLY A 157 -10.74 19.48 -24.25
C GLY A 157 -12.09 19.26 -23.57
N PHE A 158 -12.22 18.18 -22.79
CA PHE A 158 -13.41 17.85 -22.02
C PHE A 158 -13.03 16.87 -20.90
N VAL A 159 -13.67 16.98 -19.75
CA VAL A 159 -13.54 16.03 -18.63
C VAL A 159 -14.91 15.38 -18.44
N PRO A 160 -15.08 14.08 -18.71
CA PRO A 160 -16.36 13.41 -18.52
C PRO A 160 -16.64 13.18 -17.02
N ASP A 161 -17.91 13.01 -16.67
CA ASP A 161 -18.34 12.64 -15.31
C ASP A 161 -17.68 11.34 -14.82
N ILE A 162 -17.57 10.36 -15.72
CA ILE A 162 -17.02 9.04 -15.42
C ILE A 162 -16.00 8.66 -16.49
N GLU A 163 -14.79 8.28 -16.05
CA GLU A 163 -13.79 7.62 -16.88
C GLU A 163 -13.61 6.18 -16.38
N SER A 164 -13.69 5.20 -17.27
CA SER A 164 -13.45 3.80 -16.91
C SER A 164 -12.75 3.05 -18.03
N GLY A 165 -12.11 1.95 -17.67
CA GLY A 165 -11.33 1.15 -18.61
C GLY A 165 -10.53 0.06 -17.92
N LEU A 166 -9.50 -0.41 -18.61
CA LEU A 166 -8.57 -1.41 -18.08
C LEU A 166 -7.32 -0.74 -17.49
N VAL A 167 -6.80 -1.33 -16.43
CA VAL A 167 -5.55 -0.92 -15.78
C VAL A 167 -4.68 -2.14 -15.51
N ALA A 168 -3.37 -1.97 -15.64
CA ALA A 168 -2.39 -2.98 -15.30
C ALA A 168 -1.26 -2.40 -14.44
N MET A 169 -0.63 -3.26 -13.66
CA MET A 169 0.55 -2.92 -12.86
C MET A 169 1.49 -4.12 -12.80
N ASP A 170 2.77 -3.90 -13.09
CA ASP A 170 3.79 -4.89 -12.76
C ASP A 170 4.02 -4.87 -11.25
N PHE A 171 3.82 -6.02 -10.62
CA PHE A 171 3.96 -6.19 -9.18
C PHE A 171 4.97 -7.28 -8.88
N LYS A 172 5.84 -7.00 -7.93
CA LYS A 172 6.86 -7.93 -7.46
C LYS A 172 6.59 -8.25 -6.00
N TYR A 173 6.11 -9.44 -5.72
CA TYR A 173 6.03 -9.92 -4.34
C TYR A 173 7.46 -10.10 -3.81
N PRO A 174 7.81 -9.50 -2.67
CA PRO A 174 9.19 -9.45 -2.20
C PRO A 174 9.68 -10.84 -1.79
N GLN A 175 10.93 -11.15 -2.14
CA GLN A 175 11.64 -12.28 -1.58
C GLN A 175 11.85 -12.07 -0.07
N HIS A 176 11.93 -13.17 0.68
CA HIS A 176 12.24 -13.10 2.08
C HIS A 176 13.03 -14.32 2.56
N PHE A 177 13.78 -14.06 3.62
CA PHE A 177 14.67 -15.02 4.26
C PHE A 177 14.31 -15.08 5.74
N LYS A 178 14.28 -16.27 6.31
CA LYS A 178 14.12 -16.46 7.75
C LYS A 178 15.10 -17.51 8.25
N ALA A 179 15.66 -17.28 9.42
CA ALA A 179 16.48 -18.22 10.14
C ALA A 179 16.06 -18.22 11.61
N GLY A 180 16.13 -19.36 12.28
CA GLY A 180 15.71 -19.45 13.66
C GLY A 180 16.24 -20.66 14.37
N ILE A 181 16.17 -20.59 15.70
CA ILE A 181 16.56 -21.67 16.59
C ILE A 181 15.39 -22.08 17.48
N LYS A 182 15.38 -23.37 17.81
CA LYS A 182 14.60 -23.98 18.88
C LYS A 182 15.58 -24.42 19.95
N TYR A 183 15.31 -24.10 21.21
CA TYR A 183 16.09 -24.59 22.34
C TYR A 183 15.18 -25.01 23.50
N LYS A 184 15.29 -26.25 23.97
CA LYS A 184 14.62 -26.70 25.20
C LYS A 184 15.45 -26.27 26.40
N ILE A 185 14.95 -25.29 27.14
CA ILE A 185 15.58 -24.81 28.38
C ILE A 185 15.38 -25.86 29.48
N PHE A 186 14.17 -26.44 29.52
CA PHE A 186 13.79 -27.57 30.36
C PHE A 186 13.01 -28.58 29.49
N PRO A 187 12.81 -29.83 29.94
CA PRO A 187 12.03 -30.82 29.18
C PRO A 187 10.63 -30.36 28.78
N ASP A 188 10.03 -29.48 29.60
CA ASP A 188 8.70 -28.90 29.44
C ASP A 188 8.70 -27.45 28.92
N LEU A 189 9.85 -26.77 28.89
CA LEU A 189 9.97 -25.38 28.44
C LEU A 189 10.88 -25.25 27.22
N GLN A 190 10.28 -24.86 26.10
CA GLN A 190 10.97 -24.58 24.85
C GLN A 190 10.97 -23.07 24.56
N MET A 191 12.10 -22.57 24.07
CA MET A 191 12.26 -21.24 23.51
C MET A 191 12.49 -21.32 22.00
N ASN A 192 11.91 -20.37 21.28
CA ASN A 192 12.13 -20.14 19.86
C ASN A 192 12.63 -18.71 19.65
N PHE A 193 13.65 -18.55 18.81
CA PHE A 193 14.13 -17.24 18.39
C PHE A 193 14.31 -17.23 16.88
N ASP A 194 13.73 -16.25 16.22
CA ASP A 194 13.74 -16.13 14.76
C ASP A 194 14.26 -14.75 14.35
N VAL A 195 15.01 -14.71 13.25
CA VAL A 195 15.37 -13.50 12.51
C VAL A 195 14.86 -13.63 11.08
N GLY A 196 14.36 -12.54 10.53
CA GLY A 196 13.80 -12.49 9.19
C GLY A 196 14.18 -11.22 8.46
N TRP A 197 14.42 -11.35 7.16
CA TRP A 197 14.63 -10.25 6.23
C TRP A 197 13.60 -10.34 5.11
N THR A 198 13.07 -9.19 4.69
CA THR A 198 12.16 -9.12 3.54
C THR A 198 12.56 -7.97 2.64
N ASP A 199 12.65 -8.25 1.34
CA ASP A 199 13.13 -7.32 0.33
C ASP A 199 12.06 -6.32 -0.11
N PHE A 200 11.56 -5.51 0.82
CA PHE A 200 10.57 -4.47 0.51
C PHE A 200 11.12 -3.37 -0.41
N SER A 201 12.44 -3.28 -0.62
CA SER A 201 13.04 -2.41 -1.63
C SER A 201 12.56 -2.71 -3.07
N ALA A 202 12.04 -3.93 -3.31
CA ALA A 202 11.35 -4.29 -4.53
C ALA A 202 10.14 -3.38 -4.85
N TRP A 203 9.55 -2.73 -3.84
CA TRP A 203 8.45 -1.77 -3.99
C TRP A 203 8.99 -0.34 -4.04
N ASP A 204 9.79 -0.07 -5.08
CA ASP A 204 10.28 1.29 -5.35
C ASP A 204 9.14 2.20 -5.84
N LYS A 205 8.39 1.74 -6.85
CA LYS A 205 7.22 2.44 -7.38
C LYS A 205 6.09 1.47 -7.72
N PHE A 206 4.85 1.89 -7.46
CA PHE A 206 3.66 1.22 -8.00
C PHE A 206 3.17 2.00 -9.22
N LYS A 207 3.42 1.45 -10.41
CA LYS A 207 3.07 2.06 -11.69
C LYS A 207 1.76 1.49 -12.24
N PHE A 208 0.73 2.31 -12.24
CA PHE A 208 -0.55 2.02 -12.87
C PHE A 208 -0.50 2.44 -14.34
N GLU A 209 -0.85 1.53 -15.24
CA GLU A 209 -0.86 1.75 -16.68
C GLU A 209 -2.29 1.58 -17.21
N PHE A 210 -2.84 2.65 -17.79
CA PHE A 210 -4.23 2.74 -18.24
C PHE A 210 -4.35 2.45 -19.75
N ASP A 211 -5.43 1.77 -20.14
CA ASP A 211 -5.73 1.41 -21.53
C ASP A 211 -6.11 2.60 -22.42
N ARG A 212 -6.33 3.77 -21.83
CA ARG A 212 -6.66 5.02 -22.51
C ARG A 212 -6.07 6.23 -21.78
N GLN A 213 -6.15 7.39 -22.42
CA GLN A 213 -5.78 8.65 -21.79
C GLN A 213 -6.82 9.03 -20.73
N ILE A 214 -6.35 9.55 -19.60
CA ILE A 214 -7.19 10.02 -18.50
C ILE A 214 -7.12 11.54 -18.43
N SER A 215 -8.27 12.18 -18.31
CA SER A 215 -8.40 13.64 -18.39
C SER A 215 -7.64 14.35 -17.26
N LEU A 216 -7.78 13.88 -16.01
CA LEU A 216 -7.02 14.42 -14.89
C LEU A 216 -5.51 14.17 -14.99
N LEU A 217 -5.08 13.07 -15.62
CA LEU A 217 -3.65 12.78 -15.77
C LEU A 217 -2.95 13.72 -16.77
N LYS A 218 -3.68 14.23 -17.77
CA LYS A 218 -3.17 15.27 -18.69
C LYS A 218 -2.79 16.56 -17.98
N VAL A 219 -3.49 16.88 -16.89
CA VAL A 219 -3.15 18.03 -16.02
C VAL A 219 -2.02 17.64 -15.07
N ALA A 220 -2.13 16.48 -14.42
CA ALA A 220 -1.16 16.01 -13.44
C ALA A 220 0.26 15.82 -13.99
N LYS A 221 0.43 15.42 -15.26
CA LYS A 221 1.75 15.30 -15.90
C LYS A 221 2.55 16.62 -15.95
N LEU A 222 1.87 17.76 -15.87
CA LEU A 222 2.53 19.07 -15.84
C LEU A 222 3.16 19.36 -14.47
N LEU A 223 2.70 18.67 -13.44
CA LEU A 223 3.09 18.88 -12.04
C LEU A 223 4.02 17.79 -11.53
N SER A 224 3.98 16.58 -12.09
CA SER A 224 4.78 15.46 -11.63
C SER A 224 5.37 14.65 -12.78
N ALA A 225 6.69 14.41 -12.71
CA ALA A 225 7.41 13.55 -13.66
C ALA A 225 7.04 12.07 -13.57
N ASP A 226 6.36 11.65 -12.50
CA ASP A 226 5.89 10.27 -12.31
C ASP A 226 4.51 10.03 -12.96
N VAL A 227 3.99 11.01 -13.72
CA VAL A 227 2.68 10.94 -14.37
C VAL A 227 2.81 11.16 -15.89
N SER A 228 2.06 10.37 -16.65
CA SER A 228 1.79 10.60 -18.07
C SER A 228 0.28 10.59 -18.30
N ASP A 229 -0.17 10.93 -19.51
CA ASP A 229 -1.60 10.91 -19.87
C ASP A 229 -2.25 9.52 -19.68
N ARG A 230 -1.44 8.45 -19.58
CA ARG A 230 -1.89 7.05 -19.52
C ARG A 230 -1.25 6.26 -18.37
N SER A 231 -0.47 6.89 -17.49
CA SER A 231 0.17 6.17 -16.39
C SER A 231 0.41 7.05 -15.18
N LEU A 232 0.40 6.45 -14.00
CA LEU A 232 0.71 7.10 -12.74
C LEU A 232 1.60 6.18 -11.91
N ALA A 233 2.80 6.64 -11.54
CA ALA A 233 3.73 5.91 -10.70
C ALA A 233 3.75 6.50 -9.28
N LEU A 234 3.32 5.73 -8.28
CA LEU A 234 3.43 6.12 -6.87
C LEU A 234 4.82 5.79 -6.34
N PRO A 235 5.66 6.78 -5.98
CA PRO A 235 7.03 6.53 -5.54
C PRO A 235 7.08 6.14 -4.06
N LEU A 236 6.87 4.85 -3.78
CA LEU A 236 6.85 4.27 -2.43
C LEU A 236 8.23 4.26 -1.77
N ARG A 237 9.28 3.89 -2.51
CA ARG A 237 10.68 3.80 -2.04
C ARG A 237 10.83 3.02 -0.73
N PHE A 238 10.14 1.89 -0.61
CA PHE A 238 10.22 1.10 0.62
C PHE A 238 11.64 0.56 0.86
N GLN A 239 11.95 0.24 2.11
CA GLN A 239 13.26 -0.25 2.54
C GLN A 239 13.15 -1.67 3.09
N SER A 240 14.11 -2.50 2.71
CA SER A 240 14.21 -3.86 3.21
C SER A 240 14.55 -3.86 4.70
N ALA A 241 13.75 -4.56 5.50
CA ALA A 241 13.85 -4.52 6.96
C ALA A 241 14.16 -5.90 7.52
N TRP A 242 15.00 -5.91 8.55
CA TRP A 242 15.20 -7.07 9.42
C TRP A 242 14.22 -7.02 10.59
N ARG A 243 13.72 -8.17 10.98
CA ARG A 243 12.82 -8.36 12.11
C ARG A 243 13.29 -9.56 12.91
N TRP A 244 13.02 -9.54 14.21
CA TRP A 244 13.30 -10.67 15.08
C TRP A 244 12.09 -10.96 15.96
N GLY A 245 11.95 -12.20 16.37
CA GLY A 245 10.88 -12.65 17.25
C GLY A 245 11.42 -13.62 18.28
N ILE A 246 10.81 -13.61 19.46
CA ILE A 246 11.06 -14.60 20.50
C ILE A 246 9.73 -15.18 20.97
N GLY A 247 9.71 -16.49 21.21
CA GLY A 247 8.56 -17.21 21.71
C GLY A 247 8.95 -18.27 22.71
N PHE A 248 7.99 -18.63 23.56
CA PHE A 248 8.10 -19.70 24.54
C PHE A 248 6.91 -20.63 24.40
N GLU A 249 7.15 -21.94 24.49
CA GLU A 249 6.14 -22.98 24.63
C GLU A 249 6.39 -23.71 25.95
N TYR A 250 5.38 -23.74 26.81
CA TYR A 250 5.39 -24.48 28.07
C TYR A 250 4.39 -25.64 27.99
N SER A 251 4.89 -26.86 28.16
CA SER A 251 4.09 -28.08 28.21
C SER A 251 3.59 -28.27 29.64
N ALA A 252 2.45 -27.65 29.96
CA ALA A 252 1.87 -27.69 31.31
C ALA A 252 1.42 -29.11 31.72
N THR A 253 0.99 -29.92 30.75
CA THR A 253 0.70 -31.35 30.90
C THR A 253 1.01 -32.08 29.59
N ASP A 254 0.86 -33.41 29.55
CA ASP A 254 0.98 -34.20 28.31
C ASP A 254 -0.04 -33.81 27.22
N ARG A 255 -1.08 -33.05 27.59
CA ARG A 255 -2.16 -32.63 26.69
C ARG A 255 -2.22 -31.12 26.49
N LEU A 256 -1.74 -30.33 27.44
CA LEU A 256 -1.89 -28.87 27.45
C LEU A 256 -0.56 -28.17 27.20
N LYS A 257 -0.54 -27.33 26.16
CA LYS A 257 0.59 -26.47 25.81
C LYS A 257 0.17 -25.01 25.86
N LEU A 258 0.99 -24.18 26.50
CA LEU A 258 0.81 -22.74 26.56
C LEU A 258 1.91 -22.06 25.76
N ARG A 259 1.55 -21.05 24.98
CA ARG A 259 2.49 -20.31 24.14
C ARG A 259 2.39 -18.82 24.39
N MET A 260 3.54 -18.15 24.37
CA MET A 260 3.61 -16.70 24.34
C MET A 260 4.74 -16.25 23.43
N GLY A 261 4.62 -15.06 22.84
CA GLY A 261 5.67 -14.52 21.98
C GLY A 261 5.58 -13.02 21.79
N TYR A 262 6.71 -12.46 21.35
CA TYR A 262 6.88 -11.05 21.07
C TYR A 262 7.73 -10.83 19.82
N GLU A 263 7.29 -9.94 18.94
CA GLU A 263 7.99 -9.54 17.73
C GLU A 263 7.94 -8.01 17.59
N PRO A 264 9.06 -7.29 17.84
CA PRO A 264 9.19 -5.90 17.41
C PRO A 264 9.38 -5.84 15.89
N ARG A 265 8.63 -4.95 15.25
CA ARG A 265 8.64 -4.77 13.80
C ARG A 265 9.07 -3.35 13.46
N THR A 266 10.24 -3.24 12.84
CA THR A 266 10.70 -2.00 12.23
C THR A 266 9.94 -1.76 10.92
N SER A 267 9.56 -0.51 10.69
CA SER A 267 8.89 -0.07 9.47
C SER A 267 9.76 -0.33 8.23
N SER A 268 9.12 -0.80 7.16
CA SER A 268 9.72 -0.79 5.81
C SER A 268 9.36 0.46 5.02
N ILE A 269 8.54 1.34 5.59
CA ILE A 269 8.13 2.61 4.99
C ILE A 269 9.06 3.71 5.55
N PRO A 270 9.85 4.39 4.70
CA PRO A 270 10.66 5.53 5.10
C PRO A 270 9.83 6.65 5.72
N ASP A 271 10.46 7.45 6.58
CA ASP A 271 9.78 8.55 7.28
C ASP A 271 9.15 9.56 6.32
N ASP A 272 9.79 9.82 5.17
CA ASP A 272 9.31 10.74 4.14
C ASP A 272 8.25 10.13 3.18
N LYS A 273 7.80 8.90 3.46
CA LYS A 273 6.84 8.13 2.64
C LYS A 273 5.69 7.52 3.45
N ARG A 274 5.62 7.80 4.75
CA ARG A 274 4.53 7.37 5.64
C ARG A 274 3.19 7.88 5.14
N ASN A 275 2.14 7.08 5.23
CA ASN A 275 0.81 7.47 4.77
C ASN A 275 -0.30 6.87 5.63
N THR A 276 -1.52 7.41 5.50
CA THR A 276 -2.68 6.97 6.29
C THR A 276 -3.38 5.75 5.71
N MET A 277 -3.16 5.39 4.45
CA MET A 277 -3.74 4.19 3.84
C MET A 277 -3.10 2.90 4.38
N VAL A 278 -1.81 2.96 4.73
CA VAL A 278 -1.07 1.86 5.37
C VAL A 278 -0.55 2.35 6.72
N PRO A 279 -1.42 2.46 7.76
CA PRO A 279 -1.06 3.02 9.06
C PRO A 279 -0.35 1.99 9.94
N ILE A 280 0.61 1.25 9.38
CA ILE A 280 1.40 0.24 10.07
C ILE A 280 2.88 0.48 9.73
N ASN A 281 3.50 1.38 10.51
CA ASN A 281 4.92 1.69 10.41
C ASN A 281 5.69 0.84 11.42
N ASN A 282 6.24 1.45 12.47
CA ASN A 282 6.81 0.69 13.58
C ASN A 282 5.70 0.03 14.39
N ALA A 283 5.81 -1.27 14.62
CA ALA A 283 4.78 -2.04 15.28
C ALA A 283 5.36 -3.01 16.30
N GLN A 284 4.52 -3.42 17.24
CA GLN A 284 4.82 -4.47 18.21
C GLN A 284 3.72 -5.50 18.13
N LEU A 285 4.10 -6.76 17.95
CA LEU A 285 3.19 -7.89 17.96
C LEU A 285 3.42 -8.72 19.22
N PHE A 286 2.34 -8.96 19.95
CA PHE A 286 2.29 -9.86 21.09
C PHE A 286 1.43 -11.06 20.73
N GLY A 287 1.85 -12.26 21.10
CA GLY A 287 1.11 -13.50 20.84
C GLY A 287 0.88 -14.28 22.12
N LEU A 288 -0.31 -14.86 22.24
CA LEU A 288 -0.63 -15.91 23.21
C LEU A 288 -1.29 -17.06 22.48
N GLY A 289 -1.08 -18.28 22.96
CA GLY A 289 -1.68 -19.47 22.39
C GLY A 289 -1.86 -20.58 23.39
N LEU A 290 -2.80 -21.46 23.07
CA LEU A 290 -3.13 -22.65 23.83
C LEU A 290 -3.28 -23.81 22.85
N GLY A 291 -2.54 -24.89 23.08
CA GLY A 291 -2.72 -26.15 22.38
C GLY A 291 -3.29 -27.19 23.33
N TYR A 292 -4.35 -27.88 22.92
CA TYR A 292 -4.95 -28.97 23.68
C TYR A 292 -5.09 -30.21 22.82
N ARG A 293 -4.52 -31.32 23.31
CA ARG A 293 -4.67 -32.65 22.72
C ARG A 293 -5.87 -33.36 23.33
N PHE A 294 -6.90 -33.60 22.53
CA PHE A 294 -8.13 -34.27 22.97
C PHE A 294 -7.93 -35.79 23.13
N ASP A 295 -7.28 -36.39 22.13
CA ASP A 295 -6.98 -37.82 22.05
C ASP A 295 -5.64 -38.01 21.29
N GLN A 296 -5.27 -39.25 20.93
CA GLN A 296 -3.97 -39.52 20.30
C GLN A 296 -3.83 -38.90 18.90
N ASP A 297 -4.95 -38.63 18.24
CA ASP A 297 -4.99 -38.23 16.84
C ASP A 297 -5.41 -36.76 16.67
N THR A 298 -6.06 -36.18 17.68
CA THR A 298 -6.74 -34.89 17.61
C THR A 298 -6.07 -33.83 18.47
N ASP A 299 -5.58 -32.77 17.82
CA ASP A 299 -5.06 -31.56 18.44
C ASP A 299 -5.89 -30.33 18.05
N LEU A 300 -6.13 -29.43 19.01
CA LEU A 300 -6.72 -28.11 18.81
C LEU A 300 -5.77 -27.04 19.31
N ASP A 301 -5.44 -26.07 18.46
CA ASP A 301 -4.70 -24.88 18.83
C ASP A 301 -5.60 -23.64 18.73
N LEU A 302 -5.59 -22.82 19.78
CA LEU A 302 -6.18 -21.50 19.84
C LEU A 302 -5.06 -20.47 19.94
N SER A 303 -5.19 -19.35 19.24
CA SER A 303 -4.21 -18.27 19.28
C SER A 303 -4.87 -16.90 19.26
N ILE A 304 -4.28 -15.97 20.00
CA ILE A 304 -4.60 -14.54 19.95
C ILE A 304 -3.32 -13.73 19.75
N GLY A 305 -3.34 -12.85 18.75
CA GLY A 305 -2.27 -11.89 18.48
C GLY A 305 -2.77 -10.47 18.68
N PHE A 306 -1.99 -9.62 19.34
CA PHE A 306 -2.27 -8.20 19.48
C PHE A 306 -1.13 -7.39 18.85
N LEU A 307 -1.42 -6.73 17.73
CA LEU A 307 -0.51 -5.80 17.07
C LEU A 307 -0.87 -4.37 17.44
N ARG A 308 0.12 -3.58 17.83
CA ARG A 308 -0.01 -2.13 18.01
C ARG A 308 1.04 -1.39 17.20
N SER A 309 0.62 -0.35 16.51
CA SER A 309 1.48 0.60 15.81
C SER A 309 1.02 2.01 16.15
N ARG A 310 1.98 2.89 16.47
CA ARG A 310 1.74 4.31 16.69
C ARG A 310 2.77 5.07 15.92
N ASP A 311 2.33 6.17 15.32
CA ASP A 311 3.22 6.98 14.52
C ASP A 311 2.82 8.44 14.53
N ASP A 312 3.83 9.30 14.40
CA ASP A 312 3.71 10.74 14.25
C ASP A 312 4.35 11.11 12.90
N ILE A 313 3.59 11.82 12.07
CA ILE A 313 4.03 12.33 10.77
C ILE A 313 3.87 13.85 10.87
N PRO A 314 4.93 14.57 11.28
CA PRO A 314 4.88 16.02 11.39
C PRO A 314 4.55 16.66 10.04
N ALA A 315 3.94 17.84 10.07
CA ALA A 315 3.61 18.60 8.87
C ALA A 315 4.84 18.71 7.94
N ASN A 316 4.59 18.56 6.64
CA ASN A 316 5.60 18.70 5.59
C ASN A 316 6.74 17.66 5.56
N THR A 317 6.56 16.50 6.18
CA THR A 317 7.60 15.47 6.23
C THR A 317 7.40 14.34 5.21
N SER A 318 6.15 13.93 4.93
CA SER A 318 5.89 12.79 4.04
C SER A 318 5.25 13.21 2.71
N SER A 319 5.89 12.81 1.60
CA SER A 319 5.34 13.08 0.27
C SER A 319 4.07 12.30 -0.04
N LEU A 320 3.81 11.20 0.68
CA LEU A 320 2.61 10.37 0.50
C LEU A 320 1.55 10.64 1.56
N ALA A 321 1.61 11.80 2.22
CA ALA A 321 0.60 12.18 3.21
C ALA A 321 0.37 13.69 3.32
N ASN A 322 1.43 14.46 3.63
CA ASN A 322 1.29 15.84 4.10
C ASN A 322 2.34 16.85 3.62
N LYS A 323 3.17 16.52 2.64
CA LYS A 323 4.19 17.45 2.13
C LYS A 323 3.59 18.50 1.20
N THR A 324 3.72 19.78 1.55
CA THR A 324 3.36 20.88 0.64
C THR A 324 4.27 20.91 -0.59
N GLY A 325 3.74 21.45 -1.68
CA GLY A 325 4.44 21.56 -2.95
C GLY A 325 3.45 21.46 -4.11
N VAL A 326 3.66 22.30 -5.13
CA VAL A 326 2.87 22.29 -6.36
C VAL A 326 3.05 20.98 -7.14
N ASP A 327 4.22 20.35 -6.99
CA ASP A 327 4.60 19.09 -7.62
C ASP A 327 4.15 17.84 -6.84
N ASN A 328 3.74 17.99 -5.57
CA ASN A 328 3.34 16.87 -4.73
C ASN A 328 1.84 16.56 -4.79
N ILE A 329 1.44 16.00 -5.94
CA ILE A 329 0.05 15.69 -6.28
C ILE A 329 -0.29 14.20 -6.17
N LEU A 330 0.62 13.36 -5.67
CA LEU A 330 0.43 11.90 -5.60
C LEU A 330 0.14 11.47 -4.15
N LEU A 331 -1.11 11.08 -3.88
CA LEU A 331 -1.55 10.61 -2.56
C LEU A 331 -1.15 11.54 -1.41
N ASN A 332 -1.49 12.83 -1.51
CA ASN A 332 -1.11 13.84 -0.52
C ASN A 332 -2.32 14.60 0.07
N PRO A 333 -3.30 13.90 0.68
CA PRO A 333 -4.58 14.51 1.06
C PRO A 333 -4.51 15.45 2.28
N TYR A 334 -3.40 15.50 3.01
CA TYR A 334 -3.24 16.25 4.26
C TYR A 334 -2.08 17.26 4.20
N ALA A 335 -1.78 17.82 3.02
CA ALA A 335 -0.69 18.77 2.85
C ALA A 335 -0.68 19.87 3.94
N GLY A 336 0.45 20.02 4.64
CA GLY A 336 0.63 21.03 5.68
C GLY A 336 0.07 20.67 7.07
N LEU A 337 -0.48 19.47 7.27
CA LEU A 337 -1.05 19.04 8.56
C LEU A 337 -0.16 18.03 9.28
N ASP A 338 -0.11 18.11 10.61
CA ASP A 338 0.42 17.02 11.45
C ASP A 338 -0.55 15.84 11.46
N ILE A 339 -0.03 14.62 11.32
CA ILE A 339 -0.83 13.40 11.33
C ILE A 339 -0.32 12.49 12.44
N LYS A 340 -1.25 11.99 13.26
CA LYS A 340 -0.98 10.94 14.24
C LYS A 340 -1.78 9.70 13.87
N THR A 341 -1.12 8.55 13.79
CA THR A 341 -1.77 7.26 13.53
C THR A 341 -1.66 6.36 14.76
N ASN A 342 -2.71 5.58 15.00
CA ASN A 342 -2.76 4.60 16.08
C ASN A 342 -3.57 3.40 15.58
N THR A 343 -2.85 2.35 15.19
CA THR A 343 -3.44 1.13 14.64
C THR A 343 -3.31 0.01 15.66
N LYS A 344 -4.43 -0.65 15.94
CA LYS A 344 -4.50 -1.84 16.78
C LYS A 344 -5.18 -2.95 15.99
N VAL A 345 -4.56 -4.12 15.93
CA VAL A 345 -5.12 -5.28 15.23
C VAL A 345 -5.13 -6.46 16.21
N THR A 346 -6.30 -7.07 16.36
CA THR A 346 -6.45 -8.33 17.09
C THR A 346 -6.61 -9.45 16.08
N LEU A 347 -5.73 -10.44 16.15
CA LEU A 347 -5.74 -11.64 15.32
C LEU A 347 -6.23 -12.81 16.17
N LEU A 348 -7.23 -13.54 15.68
CA LEU A 348 -7.72 -14.76 16.32
C LEU A 348 -7.45 -15.93 15.38
N GLY A 349 -6.94 -17.03 15.91
CA GLY A 349 -6.65 -18.23 15.14
C GLY A 349 -7.15 -19.48 15.86
N ILE A 350 -7.72 -20.39 15.08
CA ILE A 350 -8.09 -21.73 15.48
C ILE A 350 -7.48 -22.71 14.48
N ASN A 351 -6.83 -23.76 14.96
CA ASN A 351 -6.31 -24.83 14.14
C ASN A 351 -6.78 -26.17 14.71
N TYR A 352 -7.44 -26.97 13.89
CA TYR A 352 -7.88 -28.30 14.26
C TYR A 352 -7.17 -29.30 13.36
N ARG A 353 -6.48 -30.27 13.97
CA ARG A 353 -5.75 -31.31 13.25
C ARG A 353 -6.18 -32.66 13.77
N THR A 354 -6.52 -33.55 12.85
CA THR A 354 -6.71 -34.97 13.13
C THR A 354 -5.81 -35.79 12.21
N ARG A 355 -5.29 -36.91 12.71
CA ARG A 355 -4.46 -37.86 11.96
C ARG A 355 -5.25 -39.16 11.80
N TRP A 356 -5.14 -39.80 10.63
CA TRP A 356 -5.82 -41.05 10.29
C TRP A 356 -4.80 -42.09 9.84
#